data_AF-U6M074-F1
#
_entry.id   AF-U6M074-F1
#
_cell.length_a   1.000
_cell.length_b   1.000
_cell.length_c   1.000
_cell.angle_alpha   90.00
_cell.angle_beta   90.00
_cell.angle_gamma   90.00
#
_symmetry.space_group_name_H-M   'P 1'
#
loop_
_entity.id
_entity.type
_entity.pdbx_description
1 polymer ?
#
loop_
_entity_poly.entity_id
_entity_poly.type
_entity_poly.pdbx_seq_one_letter_code
_entity_poly.pdbx_strand_id
1 'polypeptide(L)'
;MSTESDSTEQPASLAQLPTDANVIAHFAWLGRVYPGVPDSVLQTHPFYRYPKTQPAPGTTPFDVRRAETFVKFRLLAPTELDVCKEIMGKQFLSPQDFQQLILHAERLCGYAIKKMPVACKRPIATDAIETLGMVFLVVDTLHCLTEILGKFSMKHLWWPLVVRHIENARYAPKRDFVVPGKCSRNAEIARTLDAALDYYRQGHRPPVRMVVGLKEALLCEPLERWKFSSTRWNPWREDAAQWRQSIVPSLTGSE
;
A
#
# COMPACT_ATOMS: atom_id res chain seq x y z
N MET A 1 -33.28 -47.62 5.86
CA MET A 1 -32.87 -47.00 4.58
C MET A 1 -32.53 -45.56 4.89
N SER A 2 -31.25 -45.30 5.13
CA SER A 2 -30.71 -43.97 5.43
C SER A 2 -29.95 -43.51 4.20
N THR A 3 -30.34 -42.39 3.62
CA THR A 3 -29.60 -41.72 2.55
C THR A 3 -28.96 -40.48 3.17
N GLU A 4 -27.68 -40.59 3.51
CA GLU A 4 -26.81 -39.44 3.74
C GLU A 4 -26.40 -38.89 2.36
N SER A 5 -26.92 -37.71 2.04
CA SER A 5 -26.43 -36.91 0.91
C SER A 5 -25.26 -36.06 1.41
N ASP A 6 -24.06 -36.54 1.17
CA ASP A 6 -22.81 -35.81 1.39
C ASP A 6 -22.59 -34.87 0.19
N SER A 7 -23.09 -33.64 0.31
CA SER A 7 -22.86 -32.58 -0.68
C SER A 7 -21.49 -31.97 -0.41
N THR A 8 -20.49 -32.46 -1.14
CA THR A 8 -19.15 -31.88 -1.17
C THR A 8 -19.20 -30.49 -1.80
N GLU A 9 -19.23 -29.44 -0.98
CA GLU A 9 -19.04 -28.07 -1.44
C GLU A 9 -17.61 -27.90 -1.97
N GLN A 10 -17.53 -27.69 -3.28
CA GLN A 10 -16.31 -27.41 -4.02
C GLN A 10 -15.82 -26.00 -3.63
N PRO A 11 -14.59 -25.82 -3.09
CA PRO A 11 -14.12 -24.51 -2.66
C PRO A 11 -14.00 -23.57 -3.86
N ALA A 12 -14.60 -22.39 -3.75
CA ALA A 12 -14.50 -21.32 -4.72
C ALA A 12 -13.02 -21.08 -5.08
N SER A 13 -12.70 -21.22 -6.37
CA SER A 13 -11.39 -20.91 -6.94
C SER A 13 -10.94 -19.53 -6.47
N LEU A 14 -9.92 -19.47 -5.59
CA LEU A 14 -9.21 -18.25 -5.27
C LEU A 14 -8.72 -17.65 -6.59
N ALA A 15 -9.29 -16.51 -6.99
CA ALA A 15 -8.83 -15.80 -8.18
C ALA A 15 -7.34 -15.50 -8.01
N GLN A 16 -6.50 -16.04 -8.90
CA GLN A 16 -5.06 -15.81 -8.84
C GLN A 16 -4.79 -14.32 -9.02
N LEU A 17 -4.07 -13.73 -8.06
CA LEU A 17 -3.65 -12.35 -8.18
C LEU A 17 -2.63 -12.20 -9.31
N PRO A 18 -2.56 -11.03 -9.96
CA PRO A 18 -1.53 -10.76 -10.96
C PRO A 18 -0.11 -11.00 -10.41
N THR A 19 0.85 -11.23 -11.29
CA THR A 19 2.28 -11.26 -10.96
C THR A 19 2.96 -10.08 -11.65
N ASP A 20 4.23 -9.80 -11.33
CA ASP A 20 5.01 -8.78 -12.05
C ASP A 20 4.94 -8.99 -13.58
N ALA A 21 4.93 -10.25 -14.04
CA ALA A 21 4.89 -10.60 -15.46
C ALA A 21 3.57 -10.26 -16.18
N ASN A 22 2.43 -10.23 -15.48
CA ASN A 22 1.11 -10.05 -16.10
C ASN A 22 0.32 -8.86 -15.55
N VAL A 23 0.92 -8.04 -14.67
CA VAL A 23 0.24 -6.92 -14.01
C VAL A 23 -0.26 -5.88 -15.00
N ILE A 24 0.48 -5.62 -16.09
CA ILE A 24 0.07 -4.70 -17.16
C ILE A 24 -1.10 -5.27 -17.97
N ALA A 25 -1.12 -6.58 -18.22
CA ALA A 25 -2.24 -7.20 -18.94
C ALA A 25 -3.55 -7.09 -18.13
N HIS A 26 -3.47 -7.17 -16.81
CA HIS A 26 -4.62 -6.98 -15.92
C HIS A 26 -5.00 -5.51 -15.74
N PHE A 27 -4.03 -4.61 -15.73
CA PHE A 27 -4.21 -3.18 -15.51
C PHE A 27 -3.43 -2.37 -16.56
N ALA A 28 -3.98 -2.27 -17.77
CA ALA A 28 -3.31 -1.67 -18.93
C ALA A 28 -2.77 -0.24 -18.66
N TRP A 29 -3.47 0.53 -17.82
CA TRP A 29 -3.03 1.87 -17.45
C TRP A 29 -1.66 1.91 -16.75
N LEU A 30 -1.28 0.85 -16.03
CA LEU A 30 0.05 0.76 -15.40
C LEU A 30 1.18 0.71 -16.42
N GLY A 31 0.92 0.24 -17.65
CA GLY A 31 1.90 0.28 -18.74
C GLY A 31 2.21 1.71 -19.23
N ARG A 32 1.34 2.67 -18.91
CA ARG A 32 1.55 4.10 -19.19
C ARG A 32 2.31 4.81 -18.07
N VAL A 33 2.44 4.18 -16.91
CA VAL A 33 3.27 4.70 -15.81
C VAL A 33 4.71 4.26 -16.07
N TYR A 34 5.58 5.22 -16.36
CA TYR A 34 6.98 4.99 -16.72
C TYR A 34 7.16 4.02 -17.91
N PRO A 35 6.68 4.40 -19.11
CA PRO A 35 6.80 3.55 -20.29
C PRO A 35 8.27 3.26 -20.60
N GLY A 36 8.60 1.99 -20.87
CA GLY A 36 9.96 1.55 -21.18
C GLY A 36 10.90 1.42 -19.97
N VAL A 37 10.50 1.85 -18.77
CA VAL A 37 11.33 1.70 -17.56
C VAL A 37 11.20 0.26 -17.02
N PRO A 38 12.31 -0.49 -16.87
CA PRO A 38 12.29 -1.84 -16.31
C PRO A 38 11.85 -1.87 -14.84
N ASP A 39 11.24 -2.96 -14.40
CA ASP A 39 10.82 -3.14 -13.01
C ASP A 39 12.01 -3.10 -12.02
N SER A 40 13.19 -3.55 -12.44
CA SER A 40 14.42 -3.45 -11.64
C SER A 40 14.80 -2.01 -11.32
N VAL A 41 14.57 -1.07 -12.26
CA VAL A 41 14.77 0.36 -12.02
C VAL A 41 13.68 0.89 -11.11
N LEU A 42 12.42 0.49 -11.32
CA LEU A 42 11.30 0.87 -10.44
C LEU A 42 11.47 0.40 -8.98
N GLN A 43 12.23 -0.66 -8.73
CA GLN A 43 12.56 -1.08 -7.36
C GLN A 43 13.37 -0.03 -6.59
N THR A 44 14.05 0.87 -7.29
CA THR A 44 14.78 2.00 -6.69
C THR A 44 13.90 3.23 -6.47
N HIS A 45 12.64 3.21 -6.92
CA HIS A 45 11.72 4.33 -6.78
C HIS A 45 11.41 4.59 -5.29
N PRO A 46 11.39 5.84 -4.80
CA PRO A 46 11.08 6.20 -3.40
C PRO A 46 9.77 5.61 -2.87
N PHE A 47 8.77 5.49 -3.75
CA PHE A 47 7.49 4.84 -3.46
C PHE A 47 7.55 3.33 -3.23
N TYR A 48 8.63 2.67 -3.62
CA TYR A 48 8.78 1.23 -3.44
C TYR A 48 9.93 0.85 -2.52
N ARG A 49 11.10 1.51 -2.64
CA ARG A 49 12.29 1.13 -1.87
C ARG A 49 12.09 1.29 -0.36
N TYR A 50 12.82 0.47 0.38
CA TYR A 50 13.06 0.63 1.81
C TYR A 50 14.47 0.09 2.14
N PRO A 51 15.05 0.45 3.28
CA PRO A 51 16.40 0.02 3.65
C PRO A 51 16.40 -1.47 3.94
N LYS A 52 17.36 -2.20 3.36
CA LYS A 52 17.56 -3.64 3.63
C LYS A 52 18.53 -3.86 4.81
N THR A 53 18.36 -3.08 5.88
CA THR A 53 19.21 -3.13 7.08
C THR A 53 18.59 -4.02 8.15
N GLN A 54 19.43 -4.67 8.95
CA GLN A 54 18.96 -5.42 10.11
C GLN A 54 18.84 -4.51 11.33
N PRO A 55 17.85 -4.75 12.22
CA PRO A 55 17.75 -4.02 13.49
C PRO A 55 19.01 -4.10 14.33
N ALA A 56 19.32 -3.01 15.03
CA ALA A 56 20.48 -2.94 15.90
C ALA A 56 20.35 -3.93 17.10
N PRO A 57 21.47 -4.43 17.64
CA PRO A 57 21.44 -5.16 18.91
C PRO A 57 20.75 -4.32 20.00
N GLY A 58 19.83 -4.92 20.73
CA GLY A 58 19.06 -4.23 21.78
C GLY A 58 17.85 -3.43 21.30
N THR A 59 17.49 -3.48 20.01
CA THR A 59 16.20 -2.96 19.55
C THR A 59 15.06 -3.62 20.31
N THR A 60 14.21 -2.81 20.94
CA THR A 60 13.02 -3.30 21.62
C THR A 60 12.04 -3.86 20.61
N PRO A 61 11.42 -5.04 20.83
CA PRO A 61 10.40 -5.53 19.91
C PRO A 61 9.16 -4.64 19.94
N PHE A 62 8.37 -4.71 18.87
CA PHE A 62 7.04 -4.12 18.78
C PHE A 62 6.14 -4.61 19.93
N ASP A 63 5.46 -3.68 20.58
CA ASP A 63 4.52 -3.97 21.67
C ASP A 63 3.07 -3.72 21.22
N VAL A 64 2.33 -4.82 21.05
CA VAL A 64 0.90 -4.81 20.68
C VAL A 64 0.06 -4.07 21.72
N ARG A 65 0.37 -4.18 23.01
CA ARG A 65 -0.38 -3.48 24.07
C ARG A 65 -0.17 -1.98 23.93
N ARG A 66 1.05 -1.55 23.61
CA ARG A 66 1.34 -0.13 23.34
C ARG A 66 0.57 0.36 22.11
N ALA A 67 0.52 -0.41 21.03
CA ALA A 67 -0.30 -0.09 19.86
C ALA A 67 -1.79 0.09 20.21
N GLU A 68 -2.36 -0.77 21.07
CA GLU A 68 -3.74 -0.64 21.56
C GLU A 68 -3.97 0.63 22.38
N THR A 69 -2.98 1.07 23.16
CA THR A 69 -3.10 2.35 23.89
C THR A 69 -3.12 3.55 22.94
N PHE A 70 -2.42 3.49 21.79
CA PHE A 70 -2.37 4.58 20.83
C PHE A 70 -3.72 4.89 20.17
N VAL A 71 -4.66 3.94 20.18
CA VAL A 71 -6.04 4.09 19.68
C VAL A 71 -6.78 5.26 20.35
N LYS A 72 -6.40 5.60 21.59
CA LYS A 72 -7.00 6.69 22.37
C LYS A 72 -6.59 8.07 21.86
N PHE A 73 -5.51 8.17 21.10
CA PHE A 73 -4.99 9.43 20.60
C PHE A 73 -5.55 9.74 19.20
N ARG A 74 -5.71 11.03 18.90
CA ARG A 74 -6.07 11.48 17.55
C ARG A 74 -4.83 11.39 16.66
N LEU A 75 -4.71 10.30 15.92
CA LEU A 75 -3.62 10.12 14.97
C LEU A 75 -3.91 10.86 13.67
N LEU A 76 -2.96 11.67 13.21
CA LEU A 76 -2.96 12.22 11.85
C LEU A 76 -2.13 11.29 10.97
N ALA A 77 -2.79 10.29 10.38
CA ALA A 77 -2.13 9.24 9.62
C ALA A 77 -1.06 9.76 8.63
N PRO A 78 -1.28 10.82 7.83
CA PRO A 78 -0.24 11.22 6.90
C PRO A 78 1.00 11.82 7.59
N THR A 79 0.88 12.41 8.78
CA THR A 79 2.06 12.89 9.54
C THR A 79 2.95 11.72 9.95
N GLU A 80 2.34 10.61 10.37
CA GLU A 80 3.07 9.40 10.75
C GLU A 80 3.68 8.71 9.52
N LEU A 81 2.97 8.75 8.39
CA LEU A 81 3.50 8.29 7.10
C LEU A 81 4.70 9.11 6.66
N ASP A 82 4.68 10.44 6.83
CA ASP A 82 5.79 11.32 6.46
C ASP A 82 7.06 10.97 7.25
N VAL A 83 6.94 10.76 8.56
CA VAL A 83 8.09 10.36 9.40
C VAL A 83 8.62 8.99 9.01
N CYS A 84 7.73 8.02 8.78
CA CYS A 84 8.15 6.69 8.31
C CYS A 84 8.87 6.80 6.96
N LYS A 85 8.34 7.58 6.02
CA LYS A 85 8.94 7.83 4.70
C LYS A 85 10.33 8.43 4.82
N GLU A 86 10.50 9.44 5.68
CA GLU A 86 11.81 10.08 5.89
C GLU A 86 12.85 9.06 6.37
N ILE A 87 12.50 8.28 7.39
CA ILE A 87 13.41 7.28 7.96
C ILE A 87 13.71 6.17 6.94
N MET A 88 12.68 5.62 6.28
CA MET A 88 12.83 4.58 5.25
C MET A 88 13.55 5.09 3.99
N GLY A 89 13.64 6.40 3.81
CA GLY A 89 14.39 7.02 2.72
C GLY A 89 15.90 6.96 2.90
N LYS A 90 16.40 6.73 4.13
CA LYS A 90 17.83 6.68 4.46
C LYS A 90 18.51 5.43 3.90
N GLN A 91 19.79 5.54 3.57
CA GLN A 91 20.57 4.37 3.13
C GLN A 91 20.91 3.43 4.31
N PHE A 92 21.20 4.01 5.47
CA PHE A 92 21.53 3.29 6.71
C PHE A 92 20.67 3.83 7.86
N LEU A 93 20.20 2.93 8.72
CA LEU A 93 19.38 3.27 9.88
C LEU A 93 20.22 3.21 11.14
N SER A 94 20.17 4.30 11.92
CA SER A 94 20.75 4.35 13.26
C SER A 94 19.88 3.59 14.28
N PRO A 95 20.41 3.26 15.47
CA PRO A 95 19.59 2.70 16.57
C PRO A 95 18.39 3.58 16.92
N GLN A 96 18.55 4.91 16.86
CA GLN A 96 17.49 5.88 17.09
C GLN A 96 16.40 5.79 16.00
N ASP A 97 16.79 5.61 14.74
CA ASP A 97 15.85 5.39 13.63
C ASP A 97 15.00 4.15 13.88
N PHE A 98 15.58 3.03 14.31
CA PHE A 98 14.82 1.82 14.64
C PHE A 98 13.82 2.05 15.78
N GLN A 99 14.22 2.78 16.82
CA GLN A 99 13.30 3.13 17.93
C GLN A 99 12.12 3.98 17.44
N GLN A 100 12.38 4.96 16.57
CA GLN A 100 11.32 5.75 15.95
C GLN A 100 10.42 4.90 15.06
N LEU A 101 10.98 4.02 14.22
CA LEU A 101 10.19 3.14 13.36
C LEU A 101 9.25 2.25 14.17
N ILE A 102 9.69 1.70 15.30
CA ILE A 102 8.83 0.90 16.19
C ILE A 102 7.68 1.74 16.75
N LEU A 103 8.00 2.93 17.28
CA LEU A 103 7.00 3.84 17.83
C LEU A 103 5.93 4.20 16.78
N HIS A 104 6.36 4.56 15.57
CA HIS A 104 5.46 4.92 14.48
C HIS A 104 4.70 3.71 13.92
N ALA A 105 5.32 2.53 13.88
CA ALA A 105 4.65 1.29 13.51
C ALA A 105 3.50 0.99 14.47
N GLU A 106 3.69 1.13 15.78
CA GLU A 106 2.65 0.86 16.78
C GLU A 106 1.51 1.86 16.70
N ARG A 107 1.82 3.14 16.47
CA ARG A 107 0.80 4.18 16.24
C ARG A 107 -0.03 3.89 15.00
N LEU A 108 0.63 3.64 13.87
CA LEU A 108 -0.03 3.30 12.62
C LEU A 108 -0.82 2.00 12.73
N CYS A 109 -0.31 1.00 13.46
CA CYS A 109 -1.00 -0.26 13.70
C CYS A 109 -2.27 -0.06 14.56
N GLY A 110 -2.17 0.67 15.68
CA GLY A 110 -3.33 1.01 16.50
C GLY A 110 -4.41 1.76 15.71
N TYR A 111 -3.98 2.72 14.87
CA TYR A 111 -4.88 3.40 13.93
C TYR A 111 -5.51 2.43 12.92
N ALA A 112 -4.70 1.59 12.28
CA ALA A 112 -5.14 0.64 11.26
C ALA A 112 -6.16 -0.37 11.81
N ILE A 113 -6.02 -0.83 13.06
CA ILE A 113 -6.90 -1.83 13.66
C ILE A 113 -8.24 -1.23 14.14
N LYS A 114 -8.28 0.05 14.54
CA LYS A 114 -9.45 0.60 15.28
C LYS A 114 -10.05 1.87 14.69
N LYS A 115 -9.30 2.67 13.95
CA LYS A 115 -9.69 4.05 13.56
C LYS A 115 -9.66 4.29 12.06
N MET A 116 -8.91 3.49 11.29
CA MET A 116 -8.77 3.65 9.86
C MET A 116 -10.12 3.44 9.16
N PRO A 117 -10.62 4.42 8.38
CA PRO A 117 -11.84 4.24 7.61
C PRO A 117 -11.62 3.18 6.51
N VAL A 118 -12.49 2.18 6.48
CA VAL A 118 -12.45 1.08 5.49
C VAL A 118 -13.69 1.01 4.60
N ALA A 119 -14.80 1.61 5.03
CA ALA A 119 -16.06 1.53 4.30
C ALA A 119 -16.13 2.60 3.18
N CYS A 120 -16.28 2.14 1.93
CA CYS A 120 -16.67 3.00 0.82
C CYS A 120 -18.19 3.24 0.90
N LYS A 121 -18.61 4.42 1.36
CA LYS A 121 -20.05 4.75 1.55
C LYS A 121 -20.87 4.68 0.26
N ARG A 122 -20.22 4.86 -0.89
CA ARG A 122 -20.84 4.87 -2.20
C ARG A 122 -19.95 4.11 -3.18
N PRO A 123 -20.51 3.41 -4.18
CA PRO A 123 -19.75 2.75 -5.23
C PRO A 123 -19.27 3.75 -6.29
N ILE A 124 -18.81 4.92 -5.84
CA ILE A 124 -18.27 5.97 -6.69
C ILE A 124 -16.75 5.80 -6.65
N ALA A 125 -16.14 5.72 -7.82
CA ALA A 125 -14.70 5.48 -7.94
C ALA A 125 -13.86 6.52 -7.17
N THR A 126 -14.26 7.79 -7.16
CA THR A 126 -13.55 8.85 -6.41
C THR A 126 -13.57 8.61 -4.91
N ASP A 127 -14.73 8.26 -4.33
CA ASP A 127 -14.86 7.98 -2.89
C ASP A 127 -14.04 6.73 -2.51
N ALA A 128 -14.01 5.74 -3.40
CA ALA A 128 -13.20 4.54 -3.25
C ALA A 128 -11.70 4.86 -3.30
N ILE A 129 -11.25 5.69 -4.25
CA ILE A 129 -9.83 6.09 -4.34
C ILE A 129 -9.39 6.79 -3.06
N GLU A 130 -10.20 7.69 -2.51
CA GLU A 130 -9.83 8.36 -1.25
C GLU A 130 -9.72 7.40 -0.08
N THR A 131 -10.68 6.49 0.06
CA THR A 131 -10.76 5.56 1.19
C THR A 131 -9.70 4.47 1.04
N LEU A 132 -9.72 3.74 -0.07
CA LEU A 132 -8.79 2.64 -0.34
C LEU A 132 -7.37 3.14 -0.55
N GLY A 133 -7.18 4.34 -1.10
CA GLY A 133 -5.85 4.96 -1.23
C GLY A 133 -5.19 5.19 0.12
N MET A 134 -5.95 5.70 1.11
CA MET A 134 -5.43 5.88 2.47
C MET A 134 -5.12 4.54 3.14
N VAL A 135 -6.02 3.56 3.00
CA VAL A 135 -5.79 2.19 3.50
C VAL A 135 -4.52 1.61 2.89
N PHE A 136 -4.38 1.71 1.56
CA PHE A 136 -3.23 1.23 0.81
C PHE A 136 -1.92 1.88 1.29
N LEU A 137 -1.86 3.21 1.48
CA LEU A 137 -0.66 3.88 1.96
C LEU A 137 -0.26 3.43 3.38
N VAL A 138 -1.24 3.25 4.28
CA VAL A 138 -0.98 2.79 5.64
C VAL A 138 -0.51 1.34 5.66
N VAL A 139 -1.19 0.47 4.92
CA VAL A 139 -0.88 -0.97 4.89
C VAL A 139 0.44 -1.25 4.18
N ASP A 140 0.75 -0.56 3.08
CA ASP A 140 2.07 -0.65 2.43
C ASP A 140 3.19 -0.17 3.36
N THR A 141 2.97 0.92 4.10
CA THR A 141 3.95 1.42 5.07
C THR A 141 4.17 0.42 6.20
N LEU A 142 3.10 -0.11 6.80
CA LEU A 142 3.19 -1.14 7.83
C LEU A 142 3.88 -2.41 7.32
N HIS A 143 3.61 -2.81 6.06
CA HIS A 143 4.32 -3.92 5.44
C HIS A 143 5.82 -3.63 5.32
N CYS A 144 6.22 -2.48 4.78
CA CYS A 144 7.63 -2.10 4.68
C CYS A 144 8.31 -2.07 6.06
N LEU A 145 7.63 -1.55 7.08
CA LEU A 145 8.12 -1.55 8.46
C LEU A 145 8.32 -2.99 8.98
N THR A 146 7.46 -3.94 8.62
CA THR A 146 7.66 -5.34 9.00
C THR A 146 8.90 -5.96 8.34
N GLU A 147 9.19 -5.59 7.09
CA GLU A 147 10.37 -6.06 6.37
C GLU A 147 11.66 -5.50 6.97
N ILE A 148 11.68 -4.20 7.33
CA ILE A 148 12.83 -3.54 7.97
C ILE A 148 13.08 -4.09 9.37
N LEU A 149 12.03 -4.25 10.18
CA LEU A 149 12.13 -4.68 11.57
C LEU A 149 12.30 -6.20 11.70
N GLY A 150 12.03 -6.97 10.64
CA GLY A 150 12.08 -8.43 10.64
C GLY A 150 11.33 -9.03 11.82
N LYS A 151 12.00 -9.89 12.60
CA LYS A 151 11.41 -10.53 13.79
C LYS A 151 10.96 -9.55 14.87
N PHE A 152 11.58 -8.37 14.98
CA PHE A 152 11.22 -7.37 15.99
C PHE A 152 9.89 -6.69 15.68
N SER A 153 9.38 -6.80 14.45
CA SER A 153 8.05 -6.30 14.10
C SER A 153 6.92 -7.03 14.85
N MET A 154 7.17 -8.26 15.32
CA MET A 154 6.14 -9.15 15.88
C MET A 154 4.90 -9.26 14.95
N LYS A 155 5.10 -9.21 13.62
CA LYS A 155 4.03 -9.18 12.59
C LYS A 155 2.92 -10.20 12.82
N HIS A 156 3.28 -11.41 13.24
CA HIS A 156 2.35 -12.51 13.50
C HIS A 156 1.28 -12.19 14.57
N LEU A 157 1.55 -11.27 15.51
CA LEU A 157 0.61 -10.93 16.57
C LEU A 157 -0.47 -9.92 16.13
N TRP A 158 -0.16 -9.03 15.19
CA TRP A 158 -1.04 -7.90 14.87
C TRP A 158 -1.45 -7.79 13.40
N TRP A 159 -0.69 -8.36 12.46
CA TRP A 159 -1.06 -8.35 11.04
C TRP A 159 -2.45 -8.95 10.78
N PRO A 160 -2.84 -10.09 11.40
CA PRO A 160 -4.21 -10.62 11.24
C PRO A 160 -5.30 -9.65 11.70
N LEU A 161 -5.03 -8.81 12.69
CA LEU A 161 -5.97 -7.79 13.17
C LEU A 161 -6.16 -6.67 12.15
N VAL A 162 -5.07 -6.24 11.50
CA VAL A 162 -5.12 -5.28 10.39
C VAL A 162 -5.86 -5.87 9.20
N VAL A 163 -5.54 -7.10 8.80
CA VAL A 163 -6.20 -7.82 7.70
C VAL A 163 -7.71 -7.93 7.93
N ARG A 164 -8.12 -8.33 9.14
CA ARG A 164 -9.52 -8.40 9.53
C ARG A 164 -10.21 -7.04 9.43
N HIS A 165 -9.55 -5.96 9.86
CA HIS A 165 -10.13 -4.62 9.79
C HIS A 165 -10.34 -4.16 8.34
N ILE A 166 -9.40 -4.47 7.43
CA ILE A 166 -9.48 -4.07 6.02
C ILE A 166 -10.25 -5.08 5.14
N GLU A 167 -10.83 -6.13 5.71
CA GLU A 167 -11.57 -7.16 4.96
C GLU A 167 -12.66 -6.54 4.08
N ASN A 168 -13.38 -5.54 4.63
CA ASN A 168 -14.45 -4.81 3.97
C ASN A 168 -13.98 -3.59 3.15
N ALA A 169 -12.66 -3.33 3.09
CA ALA A 169 -12.10 -2.27 2.25
C ALA A 169 -12.07 -2.71 0.78
N ARG A 170 -13.25 -2.72 0.16
CA ARG A 170 -13.51 -3.26 -1.19
C ARG A 170 -14.07 -2.22 -2.13
N TYR A 171 -13.80 -2.40 -3.43
CA TYR A 171 -14.43 -1.62 -4.49
C TYR A 171 -15.15 -2.53 -5.48
N ALA A 172 -16.48 -2.57 -5.35
CA ALA A 172 -17.35 -3.20 -6.33
C ALA A 172 -18.06 -2.10 -7.16
N PRO A 173 -17.74 -1.92 -8.45
CA PRO A 173 -18.46 -0.98 -9.29
C PRO A 173 -19.92 -1.43 -9.46
N LYS A 174 -20.87 -0.47 -9.49
CA LYS A 174 -22.26 -0.77 -9.85
C LYS A 174 -22.32 -1.24 -11.30
N ARG A 175 -22.95 -2.40 -11.54
CA ARG A 175 -23.10 -3.02 -12.87
C ARG A 175 -23.83 -2.12 -13.86
N ASP A 176 -24.69 -1.22 -13.38
CA ASP A 176 -25.64 -0.46 -14.20
C ASP A 176 -25.03 0.73 -14.96
N PHE A 177 -23.76 1.08 -14.72
CA PHE A 177 -23.12 2.28 -15.31
C PHE A 177 -21.86 1.98 -16.13
N VAL A 178 -21.51 0.72 -16.34
CA VAL A 178 -20.35 0.36 -17.16
C VAL A 178 -20.80 0.25 -18.60
N VAL A 179 -20.73 1.37 -19.34
CA VAL A 179 -20.80 1.31 -20.80
C VAL A 179 -19.60 0.48 -21.29
N PRO A 180 -19.82 -0.63 -22.01
CA PRO A 180 -18.72 -1.43 -22.56
C PRO A 180 -17.75 -0.55 -23.35
N GLY A 181 -16.46 -0.59 -23.02
CA GLY A 181 -15.41 0.17 -23.70
C GLY A 181 -15.09 1.57 -23.13
N LYS A 182 -15.82 2.06 -22.12
CA LYS A 182 -15.50 3.33 -21.43
C LYS A 182 -15.33 3.09 -19.93
N CYS A 183 -14.19 2.53 -19.52
CA CYS A 183 -13.81 2.58 -18.12
C CYS A 183 -13.16 3.93 -17.83
N SER A 184 -13.68 4.68 -16.86
CA SER A 184 -13.01 5.91 -16.43
C SER A 184 -11.69 5.55 -15.74
N ARG A 185 -10.67 6.39 -15.92
CA ARG A 185 -9.36 6.25 -15.25
C ARG A 185 -9.51 6.01 -13.74
N ASN A 186 -10.47 6.67 -13.11
CA ASN A 186 -10.74 6.51 -11.68
C ASN A 186 -11.24 5.11 -11.33
N ALA A 187 -12.12 4.52 -12.14
CA ALA A 187 -12.57 3.15 -11.92
C ALA A 187 -11.42 2.14 -12.11
N GLU A 188 -10.48 2.40 -13.02
CA GLU A 188 -9.27 1.61 -13.15
C GLU A 188 -8.40 1.69 -11.87
N ILE A 189 -8.09 2.89 -11.38
CA ILE A 189 -7.30 3.08 -10.16
C ILE A 189 -7.99 2.43 -8.96
N ALA A 190 -9.31 2.61 -8.79
CA ALA A 190 -10.07 2.01 -7.69
C ALA A 190 -10.04 0.47 -7.72
N ARG A 191 -10.13 -0.15 -8.90
CA ARG A 191 -9.99 -1.61 -9.05
C ARG A 191 -8.56 -2.07 -8.77
N THR A 192 -7.56 -1.33 -9.23
CA THR A 192 -6.15 -1.64 -8.94
C THR A 192 -5.85 -1.51 -7.45
N LEU A 193 -6.45 -0.54 -6.73
CA LEU A 193 -6.34 -0.41 -5.28
C LEU A 193 -6.95 -1.61 -4.55
N ASP A 194 -8.15 -2.04 -4.93
CA ASP A 194 -8.80 -3.22 -4.31
C ASP A 194 -7.95 -4.48 -4.50
N ALA A 195 -7.45 -4.70 -5.71
CA ALA A 195 -6.54 -5.81 -6.01
C ALA A 195 -5.21 -5.71 -5.25
N ALA A 196 -4.63 -4.51 -5.13
CA ALA A 196 -3.42 -4.30 -4.33
C ALA A 196 -3.63 -4.66 -2.85
N LEU A 197 -4.80 -4.34 -2.30
CA LEU A 197 -5.15 -4.72 -0.93
C LEU A 197 -5.26 -6.25 -0.76
N ASP A 198 -5.57 -7.01 -1.81
CA ASP A 198 -5.60 -8.48 -1.71
C ASP A 198 -4.23 -9.11 -1.51
N TYR A 199 -3.15 -8.55 -2.07
CA TYR A 199 -1.80 -9.01 -1.74
C TYR A 199 -1.53 -8.85 -0.25
N TYR A 200 -1.89 -7.69 0.31
CA TYR A 200 -1.67 -7.42 1.73
C TYR A 200 -2.52 -8.32 2.63
N ARG A 201 -3.75 -8.65 2.24
CA ARG A 201 -4.56 -9.64 2.96
C ARG A 201 -3.89 -11.02 2.98
N GLN A 202 -3.16 -11.37 1.92
CA GLN A 202 -2.33 -12.57 1.84
C GLN A 202 -0.95 -12.42 2.50
N GLY A 203 -0.63 -11.25 3.05
CA GLY A 203 0.66 -10.97 3.70
C GLY A 203 1.79 -10.63 2.74
N HIS A 204 1.50 -10.44 1.47
CA HIS A 204 2.46 -10.10 0.42
C HIS A 204 2.38 -8.63 0.03
N ARG A 205 3.47 -8.11 -0.52
CA ARG A 205 3.46 -6.80 -1.18
C ARG A 205 3.04 -6.95 -2.64
N PRO A 206 2.23 -6.03 -3.20
CA PRO A 206 1.90 -6.06 -4.62
C PRO A 206 3.13 -5.88 -5.52
N PRO A 207 3.03 -6.25 -6.81
CA PRO A 207 4.00 -5.96 -7.85
C PRO A 207 4.52 -4.52 -7.83
N VAL A 208 5.81 -4.34 -8.11
CA VAL A 208 6.48 -3.02 -8.00
C VAL A 208 5.78 -1.95 -8.83
N ARG A 209 5.40 -2.29 -10.08
CA ARG A 209 4.72 -1.37 -10.98
C ARG A 209 3.33 -1.00 -10.49
N MET A 210 2.64 -1.90 -9.80
CA MET A 210 1.35 -1.63 -9.18
C MET A 210 1.52 -0.66 -8.02
N VAL A 211 2.48 -0.90 -7.11
CA VAL A 211 2.71 -0.03 -5.95
C VAL A 211 3.14 1.38 -6.39
N VAL A 212 4.12 1.47 -7.28
CA VAL A 212 4.60 2.75 -7.82
C VAL A 212 3.48 3.46 -8.56
N GLY A 213 2.80 2.79 -9.49
CA GLY A 213 1.71 3.39 -10.28
C GLY A 213 0.54 3.88 -9.44
N LEU A 214 0.15 3.14 -8.40
CA LEU A 214 -0.87 3.59 -7.46
C LEU A 214 -0.43 4.81 -6.67
N LYS A 215 0.78 4.82 -6.13
CA LYS A 215 1.30 5.99 -5.38
C LYS A 215 1.47 7.22 -6.28
N GLU A 216 1.88 7.03 -7.53
CA GLU A 216 1.90 8.08 -8.56
C GLU A 216 0.51 8.67 -8.79
N ALA A 217 -0.48 7.82 -9.06
CA ALA A 217 -1.85 8.24 -9.30
C ALA A 217 -2.48 8.93 -8.08
N LEU A 218 -2.16 8.48 -6.86
CA LEU A 218 -2.68 9.08 -5.62
C LEU A 218 -2.01 10.42 -5.31
N LEU A 219 -0.68 10.47 -5.36
CA LEU A 219 0.10 11.56 -4.77
C LEU A 219 0.56 12.59 -5.80
N CYS A 220 0.94 12.17 -7.01
CA CYS A 220 1.53 13.02 -8.04
C CYS A 220 0.52 13.50 -9.08
N GLU A 221 -0.57 12.78 -9.28
CA GLU A 221 -1.67 13.17 -10.18
C GLU A 221 -3.02 13.32 -9.44
N PRO A 222 -3.07 14.06 -8.32
CA PRO A 222 -4.31 14.18 -7.56
C PRO A 222 -5.35 14.92 -8.39
N LEU A 223 -6.58 14.39 -8.47
CA LEU A 223 -7.68 15.20 -8.98
C LEU A 223 -7.93 16.38 -8.04
N GLU A 224 -8.42 17.47 -8.61
CA GLU A 224 -8.83 18.64 -7.84
C GLU A 224 -9.81 18.21 -6.72
N ARG A 225 -9.56 18.71 -5.49
CA ARG A 225 -10.38 18.49 -4.28
C ARG A 225 -10.23 17.13 -3.57
N TRP A 226 -9.25 16.31 -3.95
CA TRP A 226 -8.97 15.06 -3.21
C TRP A 226 -8.16 15.31 -1.93
N LYS A 227 -8.30 14.42 -0.93
CA LYS A 227 -7.44 14.44 0.28
C LYS A 227 -5.94 14.43 -0.04
N PHE A 228 -5.57 13.87 -1.18
CA PHE A 228 -4.19 13.82 -1.62
C PHE A 228 -3.72 15.12 -2.26
N SER A 229 -4.58 16.03 -2.71
CA SER A 229 -4.17 17.30 -3.33
C SER A 229 -3.57 18.31 -2.35
N SER A 230 -3.65 18.05 -1.04
CA SER A 230 -3.05 18.91 -0.02
C SER A 230 -1.53 19.02 -0.17
N THR A 231 -1.00 20.19 0.19
CA THR A 231 0.45 20.49 0.22
C THR A 231 1.23 19.58 1.16
N ARG A 232 0.56 18.93 2.13
CA ARG A 232 1.20 17.98 3.03
C ARG A 232 1.89 16.81 2.32
N TRP A 233 1.44 16.48 1.11
CA TRP A 233 2.01 15.40 0.30
C TRP A 233 3.14 15.87 -0.63
N ASN A 234 3.50 17.16 -0.61
CA ASN A 234 4.59 17.70 -1.42
C ASN A 234 5.92 16.96 -1.22
N PRO A 235 6.34 16.58 0.01
CA PRO A 235 7.59 15.83 0.20
C PRO A 235 7.60 14.48 -0.54
N TRP A 236 6.44 13.85 -0.75
CA TRP A 236 6.33 12.61 -1.53
C TRP A 236 6.45 12.88 -3.02
N ARG A 237 5.86 13.98 -3.50
CA ARG A 237 5.94 14.41 -4.90
C ARG A 237 7.35 14.81 -5.29
N GLU A 238 8.03 15.51 -4.40
CA GLU A 238 9.41 15.96 -4.57
C GLU A 238 10.36 14.76 -4.69
N ASP A 239 10.24 13.77 -3.81
CA ASP A 239 11.00 12.52 -3.91
C ASP A 239 10.81 11.83 -5.27
N ALA A 240 9.55 11.68 -5.71
CA ALA A 240 9.25 11.07 -7.00
C ALA A 240 9.85 11.91 -8.15
N ALA A 241 9.71 13.23 -8.11
CA ALA A 241 10.27 14.12 -9.13
C ALA A 241 11.80 14.06 -9.20
N GLN A 242 12.48 14.06 -8.05
CA GLN A 242 13.94 13.91 -7.97
C GLN A 242 14.38 12.55 -8.53
N TRP A 243 13.68 11.48 -8.19
CA TRP A 243 13.97 10.16 -8.74
C TRP A 243 13.80 10.13 -10.26
N ARG A 244 12.72 10.72 -10.81
CA ARG A 244 12.51 10.83 -12.26
C ARG A 244 13.68 11.50 -12.94
N GLN A 245 14.17 12.60 -12.39
CA GLN A 245 15.34 13.32 -12.92
C GLN A 245 16.61 12.46 -12.87
N SER A 246 16.78 11.64 -11.84
CA SER A 246 17.97 10.80 -11.67
C SER A 246 18.09 9.66 -12.68
N ILE A 247 16.98 9.16 -13.22
CA ILE A 247 16.99 8.01 -14.16
C ILE A 247 17.04 8.42 -15.64
N VAL A 248 16.78 9.68 -15.98
CA VAL A 248 16.83 10.18 -17.38
C VAL A 248 18.21 9.95 -18.02
N PRO A 249 19.35 10.32 -17.38
CA PRO A 249 20.66 10.09 -17.97
C PRO A 249 20.97 8.60 -18.21
N SER A 250 20.45 7.71 -17.35
CA SER A 250 20.64 6.26 -17.44
C SER A 250 19.86 5.62 -18.59
N LEU A 251 18.81 6.28 -19.08
CA LEU A 251 18.00 5.80 -20.21
C LEU A 251 18.51 6.32 -21.56
N THR A 252 19.26 7.43 -21.57
CA THR A 252 19.82 8.05 -22.80
C THR A 252 21.27 7.68 -23.06
N GLY A 253 21.97 7.04 -22.12
CA GLY A 253 23.41 6.75 -22.19
C GLY A 253 23.81 5.33 -22.62
N SER A 254 22.96 4.64 -23.38
CA SER A 254 23.32 3.36 -24.03
C SER A 254 23.48 3.57 -25.54
N GLU A 255 24.56 4.24 -25.94
CA GLU A 255 25.12 4.20 -27.30
C GLU A 255 26.49 3.55 -27.26
#